data_AF-A0A0K9NJB6-F1
#
_entry.id   AF-A0A0K9NJB6-F1
#
_cell.length_a   1.000
_cell.length_b   1.000
_cell.length_c   1.000
_cell.angle_alpha   90.00
_cell.angle_beta   90.00
_cell.angle_gamma   90.00
#
_symmetry.space_group_name_H-M   'P 1'
#
loop_
_entity.id
_entity.type
_entity.pdbx_description
1 polymer ?
#
loop_
_entity_poly.entity_id
_entity_poly.type
_entity_poly.pdbx_seq_one_letter_code
_entity_poly.pdbx_strand_id
1 'polypeptide(L)'
;MSIQLPLGDDTNSMTTLVITKIGHFFKNEEEIITGTDGNLLFFVTKSKSNRRILRDPNGYPLLTIYEHQKWFSMDEYKIFKGDSIDQSNLLWTANASSMFEFSSIMDVFAVTNMARKPCDFKIKKKSFSESYYFHSGYSDVVVAKIKTINKLENFLKGKQTRRLEIFQKVDLSFIVSLYVVLDMFEETKGQSSAGGD
;
A
#
# COMPACT_ATOMS: atom_id res chain seq x y z
N MET A 1 -21.66 17.09 -1.67
CA MET A 1 -21.06 16.61 -2.94
C MET A 1 -21.47 15.16 -3.08
N SER A 2 -22.47 14.89 -3.93
CA SER A 2 -23.05 13.55 -4.08
C SER A 2 -22.15 12.72 -4.99
N ILE A 3 -21.74 11.55 -4.52
CA ILE A 3 -20.90 10.62 -5.29
C ILE A 3 -21.86 9.81 -6.16
N GLN A 4 -21.87 10.10 -7.47
CA GLN A 4 -22.58 9.31 -8.45
C GLN A 4 -21.73 8.10 -8.82
N LEU A 5 -22.25 6.89 -8.60
CA LEU A 5 -21.66 5.65 -9.09
C LEU A 5 -21.89 5.56 -10.61
N PRO A 6 -20.89 5.21 -11.43
CA PRO A 6 -21.08 5.04 -12.85
C PRO A 6 -21.88 3.77 -13.16
N LEU A 7 -22.97 3.96 -13.91
CA LEU A 7 -23.68 2.92 -14.67
C LEU A 7 -22.75 2.36 -15.77
N GLY A 8 -22.86 1.06 -15.99
CA GLY A 8 -21.87 0.25 -16.71
C GLY A 8 -21.58 0.64 -18.17
N ASP A 9 -20.35 0.34 -18.56
CA ASP A 9 -19.96 -0.05 -19.91
C ASP A 9 -18.83 -1.10 -19.80
N ASP A 10 -18.95 -2.16 -20.58
CA ASP A 10 -18.14 -3.38 -20.51
C ASP A 10 -16.76 -3.16 -21.15
N THR A 11 -15.83 -2.62 -20.39
CA THR A 11 -14.43 -3.06 -20.45
C THR A 11 -13.90 -3.18 -19.03
N ASN A 12 -13.56 -4.40 -18.63
CA ASN A 12 -12.86 -4.65 -17.39
C ASN A 12 -11.42 -4.10 -17.55
N SER A 13 -11.26 -2.77 -17.46
CA SER A 13 -10.01 -2.07 -17.71
C SER A 13 -9.05 -2.31 -16.54
N MET A 14 -8.44 -3.49 -16.55
CA MET A 14 -7.42 -3.85 -15.58
C MET A 14 -6.20 -2.95 -15.79
N THR A 15 -5.87 -2.15 -14.79
CA THR A 15 -4.64 -1.34 -14.80
C THR A 15 -3.53 -2.13 -14.13
N THR A 16 -2.40 -2.31 -14.81
CA THR A 16 -1.21 -2.97 -14.23
C THR A 16 -0.13 -1.94 -13.99
N LEU A 17 0.41 -1.93 -12.76
CA LEU A 17 1.56 -1.14 -12.36
C LEU A 17 2.75 -2.06 -12.08
N VAL A 18 3.94 -1.59 -12.40
CA VAL A 18 5.22 -2.23 -12.06
C VAL A 18 5.88 -1.39 -10.97
N ILE A 19 6.13 -2.03 -9.84
CA ILE A 19 6.77 -1.44 -8.68
C ILE A 19 8.20 -1.94 -8.64
N THR A 20 9.16 -1.02 -8.68
CA THR A 20 10.58 -1.33 -8.56
C THR A 20 11.17 -0.62 -7.35
N LYS A 21 11.55 -1.41 -6.36
CA LYS A 21 12.30 -0.97 -5.20
C LYS A 21 13.79 -1.19 -5.47
N ILE A 22 14.59 -0.14 -5.34
CA ILE A 22 16.03 -0.19 -5.57
C ILE A 22 16.69 -0.23 -4.19
N GLY A 23 17.15 -1.41 -3.79
CA GLY A 23 17.78 -1.64 -2.49
C GLY A 23 19.30 -1.49 -2.51
N HIS A 24 19.81 -0.90 -1.43
CA HIS A 24 21.15 -1.08 -0.84
C HIS A 24 22.35 -0.21 -1.28
N PHE A 25 22.26 0.70 -2.28
CA PHE A 25 23.41 1.53 -2.66
C PHE A 25 23.19 3.05 -2.70
N PHE A 26 21.94 3.53 -2.73
CA PHE A 26 21.64 4.95 -2.66
C PHE A 26 21.07 5.30 -1.29
N LYS A 27 21.66 6.33 -0.65
CA LYS A 27 21.27 6.84 0.69
C LYS A 27 19.79 7.26 0.80
N ASN A 28 19.07 7.31 -0.32
CA ASN A 28 17.66 7.61 -0.39
C ASN A 28 16.96 6.34 -0.91
N GLU A 29 16.35 5.58 -0.02
CA GLU A 29 15.48 4.45 -0.40
C GLU A 29 14.28 5.00 -1.17
N GLU A 30 14.41 5.01 -2.50
CA GLU A 30 13.38 5.46 -3.42
C GLU A 30 12.71 4.25 -4.06
N GLU A 31 11.39 4.29 -4.09
CA GLU A 31 10.58 3.31 -4.79
C GLU A 31 9.92 3.94 -6.01
N ILE A 32 10.06 3.29 -7.16
CA ILE A 32 9.57 3.80 -8.43
C ILE A 32 8.38 2.96 -8.88
N ILE A 33 7.28 3.64 -9.20
CA ILE A 33 6.02 3.01 -9.60
C ILE A 33 5.71 3.48 -11.02
N THR A 34 5.71 2.53 -11.95
CA THR A 34 5.52 2.79 -13.38
C THR A 34 4.30 2.07 -13.94
N GLY A 35 3.82 2.54 -15.08
CA GLY A 35 2.98 1.74 -15.97
C GLY A 35 3.76 0.57 -16.58
N THR A 36 3.06 -0.32 -17.28
CA THR A 36 3.68 -1.44 -18.02
C THR A 36 4.51 -0.99 -19.22
N ASP A 37 4.26 0.23 -19.71
CA ASP A 37 5.00 0.92 -20.76
C ASP A 37 6.31 1.58 -20.25
N GLY A 38 6.55 1.52 -18.93
CA GLY A 38 7.70 2.17 -18.28
C GLY A 38 7.48 3.64 -17.97
N ASN A 39 6.29 4.20 -18.21
CA ASN A 39 5.98 5.58 -17.85
C ASN A 39 5.93 5.73 -16.32
N LEU A 40 6.64 6.72 -15.79
CA LEU A 40 6.66 7.01 -14.35
C LEU A 40 5.30 7.57 -13.92
N LEU A 41 4.67 6.94 -12.95
CA LEU A 41 3.37 7.37 -12.42
C LEU A 41 3.50 7.94 -11.01
N PHE A 42 4.31 7.30 -10.17
CA PHE A 42 4.58 7.77 -8.81
C PHE A 42 5.99 7.41 -8.38
N PHE A 43 6.49 8.14 -7.38
CA PHE A 43 7.64 7.69 -6.63
C PHE A 43 7.41 7.87 -5.12
N VAL A 44 7.98 6.97 -4.34
CA VAL A 44 7.87 6.97 -2.88
C VAL A 44 9.21 7.36 -2.31
N THR A 45 9.19 8.39 -1.47
CA THR A 45 10.37 8.88 -0.75
C THR A 45 10.29 8.56 0.73
N LYS A 46 11.40 8.10 1.30
CA LYS A 46 11.55 7.91 2.74
C LYS A 46 12.01 9.21 3.39
N SER A 47 11.15 9.81 4.22
CA SER A 47 11.49 11.03 4.97
C SER A 47 12.07 10.70 6.34
N LYS A 48 11.49 9.72 7.05
CA LYS A 48 11.93 9.18 8.35
C LYS A 48 11.65 7.68 8.39
N SER A 49 12.15 6.97 9.40
CA SER A 49 11.89 5.53 9.57
C SER A 49 10.40 5.19 9.49
N ASN A 50 9.57 5.99 10.16
CA ASN A 50 8.12 5.82 10.25
C ASN A 50 7.30 6.67 9.26
N ARG A 51 7.93 7.32 8.28
CA ARG A 51 7.24 8.21 7.33
C ARG A 51 7.67 7.97 5.89
N ARG A 52 6.71 7.71 5.01
CA ARG A 52 6.88 7.66 3.56
C ARG A 52 5.99 8.71 2.90
N ILE A 53 6.42 9.26 1.78
CA ILE A 53 5.66 10.27 1.01
C ILE A 53 5.53 9.77 -0.41
N LEU A 54 4.28 9.62 -0.87
CA LEU A 54 3.94 9.34 -2.26
C LEU A 54 3.91 10.64 -3.05
N ARG A 55 4.67 10.70 -4.14
CA ARG A 55 4.80 11.87 -5.00
C ARG A 55 4.35 11.56 -6.42
N ASP A 56 3.84 12.57 -7.11
CA ASP A 56 3.58 12.52 -8.56
C ASP A 56 4.91 12.56 -9.35
N PRO A 57 4.91 12.40 -10.69
CA PRO A 57 6.13 12.42 -11.49
C PRO A 57 6.89 13.75 -11.46
N ASN A 58 6.24 14.85 -11.08
CA ASN A 58 6.86 16.18 -10.96
C ASN A 58 7.45 16.42 -9.56
N GLY A 59 7.24 15.49 -8.62
CA GLY A 59 7.71 15.57 -7.24
C GLY A 59 6.76 16.25 -6.27
N TYR A 60 5.54 16.57 -6.68
CA TYR A 60 4.52 17.09 -5.78
C TYR A 60 4.05 15.99 -4.82
N PRO A 61 4.01 16.26 -3.50
CA PRO A 61 3.56 15.30 -2.51
C PRO A 61 2.04 15.13 -2.60
N LEU A 62 1.61 13.91 -2.89
CA LEU A 62 0.19 13.55 -3.00
C LEU A 62 -0.36 13.04 -1.66
N LEU A 63 0.38 12.12 -1.04
CA LEU A 63 -0.02 11.46 0.21
C LEU A 63 1.19 11.28 1.13
N THR A 64 0.98 11.44 2.43
CA THR A 64 1.93 11.05 3.48
C THR A 64 1.41 9.81 4.19
N ILE A 65 2.23 8.76 4.23
CA ILE A 65 1.99 7.53 4.98
C ILE A 65 2.84 7.60 6.24
N TYR A 66 2.17 7.54 7.40
CA TYR A 66 2.80 7.65 8.70
C TYR A 66 2.49 6.42 9.56
N GLU A 67 3.54 5.70 9.95
CA GLU A 67 3.46 4.62 10.92
C GLU A 67 3.40 5.22 12.34
N HIS A 68 2.30 4.94 13.01
CA HIS A 68 2.05 5.31 14.38
C HIS A 68 2.17 4.07 15.27
N GLN A 69 3.38 3.83 15.76
CA GLN A 69 3.62 2.76 16.74
C GLN A 69 2.91 3.07 18.05
N LYS A 70 2.11 2.12 18.50
CA LYS A 70 1.47 2.13 19.81
C LYS A 70 2.16 1.05 20.64
N TRP A 71 2.67 1.45 21.81
CA TRP A 71 3.49 0.63 22.71
C TRP A 71 2.89 -0.76 23.06
N PHE A 72 1.57 -0.93 22.96
CA PHE A 72 0.86 -2.15 23.34
C PHE A 72 -0.17 -2.65 22.31
N SER A 73 -0.23 -2.11 21.10
CA SER A 73 -1.23 -2.52 20.10
C SER A 73 -0.61 -2.88 18.76
N MET A 74 -1.44 -3.43 17.88
CA MET A 74 -1.11 -3.62 16.47
C MET A 74 -0.68 -2.30 15.81
N ASP A 75 0.23 -2.41 14.84
CA ASP A 75 0.75 -1.30 14.06
C ASP A 75 -0.41 -0.53 13.40
N GLU A 76 -0.48 0.79 13.64
CA GLU A 76 -1.46 1.69 13.03
C GLU A 76 -0.75 2.58 12.01
N TYR A 77 -1.30 2.66 10.81
CA TYR A 77 -0.80 3.49 9.72
C TYR A 77 -1.85 4.54 9.38
N LYS A 78 -1.43 5.81 9.33
CA LYS A 78 -2.30 6.95 9.02
C LYS A 78 -1.88 7.57 7.70
N ILE A 79 -2.87 7.84 6.85
CA ILE A 79 -2.64 8.38 5.52
C ILE A 79 -3.26 9.77 5.44
N PHE A 80 -2.40 10.74 5.13
CA PHE A 80 -2.74 12.15 5.09
C PHE A 80 -2.62 12.69 3.67
N LYS A 81 -3.43 13.68 3.35
CA LYS A 81 -3.34 14.43 2.10
C LYS A 81 -2.08 15.31 2.09
N GLY A 82 -1.35 15.29 0.98
CA GLY A 82 -0.16 16.10 0.77
C GLY A 82 1.00 15.74 1.70
N ASP A 83 1.86 16.72 1.96
CA ASP A 83 3.02 16.58 2.86
C ASP A 83 2.68 17.02 4.30
N SER A 84 1.62 16.45 4.87
CA SER A 84 1.12 16.82 6.20
C SER A 84 0.90 15.59 7.07
N ILE A 85 0.89 15.80 8.38
CA ILE A 85 0.47 14.83 9.41
C ILE A 85 -0.65 15.41 10.29
N ASP A 86 -1.28 16.51 9.84
CA ASP A 86 -2.34 17.18 10.56
C ASP A 86 -3.62 16.35 10.48
N GLN A 87 -4.33 16.26 11.60
CA GLN A 87 -5.55 15.45 11.67
C GLN A 87 -6.65 15.91 10.70
N SER A 88 -6.67 17.20 10.33
CA SER A 88 -7.56 17.75 9.31
C SER A 88 -7.29 17.22 7.90
N ASN A 89 -6.08 16.72 7.65
CA ASN A 89 -5.66 16.12 6.39
C ASN A 89 -5.75 14.59 6.39
N LEU A 90 -6.20 13.96 7.49
CA LEU A 90 -6.33 12.51 7.56
C LEU A 90 -7.41 12.02 6.58
N LEU A 91 -7.04 11.08 5.71
CA LEU A 91 -7.95 10.49 4.73
C LEU A 91 -8.47 9.13 5.19
N TRP A 92 -7.58 8.28 5.69
CA TRP A 92 -7.92 6.94 6.16
C TRP A 92 -6.83 6.39 7.08
N THR A 93 -7.17 5.32 7.80
CA THR A 93 -6.28 4.63 8.75
C THR A 93 -6.29 3.14 8.44
N ALA A 94 -5.12 2.51 8.49
CA ALA A 94 -4.96 1.07 8.39
C ALA A 94 -4.45 0.53 9.72
N ASN A 95 -5.11 -0.50 10.24
CA ASN A 95 -4.69 -1.19 11.45
C ASN A 95 -4.26 -2.59 11.06
N ALA A 96 -3.04 -2.98 11.46
CA ALA A 96 -2.68 -4.39 11.41
C ALA A 96 -3.66 -5.19 12.28
N SER A 97 -4.01 -6.40 11.85
CA SER A 97 -4.88 -7.32 12.57
C SER A 97 -4.10 -8.56 13.01
N SER A 98 -4.63 -9.30 13.99
CA SER A 98 -3.93 -10.47 14.54
C SER A 98 -3.86 -11.54 13.46
N MET A 99 -2.66 -12.02 13.13
CA MET A 99 -2.43 -13.04 12.10
C MET A 99 -2.88 -14.44 12.56
N PHE A 100 -4.12 -14.60 13.05
CA PHE A 100 -4.74 -15.91 13.20
C PHE A 100 -5.53 -16.25 11.93
N GLU A 101 -5.40 -17.52 11.51
CA GLU A 101 -5.21 -18.05 10.15
C GLU A 101 -6.32 -17.80 9.10
N PHE A 102 -7.35 -16.99 9.39
CA PHE A 102 -8.46 -16.70 8.47
C PHE A 102 -8.88 -15.22 8.41
N SER A 103 -8.19 -14.32 9.13
CA SER A 103 -8.50 -12.90 9.15
C SER A 103 -7.60 -12.08 8.20
N SER A 104 -8.05 -10.87 7.83
CA SER A 104 -7.22 -9.88 7.13
C SER A 104 -5.90 -9.69 7.86
N ILE A 105 -4.83 -9.34 7.13
CA ILE A 105 -3.58 -8.88 7.76
C ILE A 105 -3.68 -7.40 8.18
N MET A 106 -4.58 -6.68 7.52
CA MET A 106 -4.80 -5.26 7.76
C MET A 106 -6.23 -4.88 7.41
N ASP A 107 -6.85 -4.10 8.30
CA ASP A 107 -8.16 -3.50 8.12
C ASP A 107 -8.02 -1.99 7.90
N VAL A 108 -8.71 -1.48 6.88
CA VAL A 108 -8.63 -0.08 6.44
C VAL A 108 -9.96 0.61 6.72
N PHE A 109 -9.88 1.81 7.29
CA PHE A 109 -11.02 2.61 7.72
C PHE A 109 -10.89 4.01 7.12
N ALA A 110 -11.87 4.42 6.33
CA ALA A 110 -11.97 5.79 5.86
C ALA A 110 -12.20 6.74 7.05
N VAL A 111 -11.74 8.00 6.95
CA VAL A 111 -11.96 8.99 8.02
C VAL A 111 -13.44 9.24 8.30
N THR A 112 -14.31 9.01 7.31
CA THR A 112 -15.77 9.11 7.45
C THR A 112 -16.38 7.94 8.23
N ASN A 113 -15.66 6.83 8.40
CA ASN A 113 -16.10 5.66 9.14
C ASN A 113 -15.72 5.78 10.63
N MET A 114 -16.45 6.64 11.36
CA MET A 114 -16.19 6.89 12.78
C MET A 114 -16.46 5.67 13.67
N ALA A 115 -17.39 4.80 13.26
CA ALA A 115 -17.72 3.58 13.99
C ALA A 115 -16.60 2.53 13.93
N ARG A 116 -15.66 2.65 12.97
CA ARG A 116 -14.59 1.69 12.68
C ARG A 116 -15.09 0.25 12.56
N LYS A 117 -16.34 0.07 12.10
CA LYS A 117 -16.98 -1.24 11.92
C LYS A 117 -18.21 -1.13 11.01
N PRO A 118 -18.33 -1.95 9.94
CA PRO A 118 -17.29 -2.81 9.36
C PRO A 118 -16.10 -1.98 8.81
N CYS A 119 -14.97 -2.60 8.49
CA CYS A 119 -13.90 -1.92 7.77
C CYS A 119 -14.28 -1.67 6.30
N ASP A 120 -13.68 -0.66 5.69
CA ASP A 120 -13.98 -0.24 4.32
C ASP A 120 -13.16 -1.02 3.29
N PHE A 121 -11.92 -1.40 3.64
CA PHE A 121 -11.07 -2.29 2.84
C PHE A 121 -10.29 -3.25 3.73
N LYS A 122 -9.84 -4.35 3.13
CA LYS A 122 -9.05 -5.39 3.79
C LYS A 122 -7.88 -5.80 2.92
N ILE A 123 -6.72 -6.02 3.53
CA ILE A 123 -5.60 -6.69 2.88
C ILE A 123 -5.56 -8.14 3.37
N LYS A 124 -5.49 -9.09 2.44
CA LYS A 124 -5.38 -10.52 2.70
C LYS A 124 -4.14 -11.08 2.03
N LYS A 125 -3.42 -11.96 2.72
CA LYS A 125 -2.36 -12.78 2.13
C LYS A 125 -2.95 -14.14 1.77
N LYS A 126 -2.67 -14.64 0.57
CA LYS A 126 -2.99 -16.04 0.26
C LYS A 126 -1.89 -16.92 0.84
N SER A 127 -2.26 -17.88 1.69
CA SER A 127 -1.34 -18.82 2.34
C SER A 127 -0.39 -19.46 1.32
N PHE A 128 0.89 -19.57 1.69
CA PHE A 128 1.96 -20.14 0.86
C PHE A 128 2.17 -19.45 -0.51
N SER A 129 1.68 -18.22 -0.70
CA SER A 129 1.91 -17.44 -1.91
C SER A 129 2.61 -16.11 -1.61
N GLU A 130 3.37 -15.62 -2.59
CA GLU A 130 3.96 -14.27 -2.59
C GLU A 130 2.97 -13.22 -3.10
N SER A 131 1.67 -13.43 -2.89
CA SER A 131 0.62 -12.54 -3.38
C SER A 131 -0.27 -12.05 -2.26
N TYR A 132 -0.56 -10.75 -2.32
CA TYR A 132 -1.54 -10.09 -1.46
C TYR A 132 -2.71 -9.60 -2.30
N TYR A 133 -3.88 -9.58 -1.68
CA TYR A 133 -5.14 -9.20 -2.29
C TYR A 133 -5.75 -8.07 -1.47
N PHE A 134 -6.18 -7.02 -2.16
CA PHE A 134 -6.90 -5.91 -1.58
C PHE A 134 -8.37 -6.12 -1.89
N HIS A 135 -9.20 -6.15 -0.84
CA HIS A 135 -10.62 -6.43 -0.91
C HIS A 135 -11.43 -5.22 -0.44
N SER A 136 -12.59 -5.00 -1.05
CA SER A 136 -13.63 -4.15 -0.48
C SER A 136 -14.15 -4.79 0.81
N GLY A 137 -14.22 -4.03 1.90
CA GLY A 137 -14.66 -4.54 3.20
C GLY A 137 -16.15 -4.88 3.26
N TYR A 138 -16.97 -4.24 2.42
CA TYR A 138 -18.42 -4.46 2.36
C TYR A 138 -18.83 -5.71 1.58
N SER A 139 -18.19 -5.96 0.44
CA SER A 139 -18.59 -7.03 -0.49
C SER A 139 -17.55 -8.16 -0.63
N ASP A 140 -16.39 -8.01 0.00
CA ASP A 140 -15.21 -8.89 -0.13
C ASP A 140 -14.69 -9.06 -1.57
N VAL A 141 -15.15 -8.21 -2.50
CA VAL A 141 -14.68 -8.22 -3.88
C VAL A 141 -13.25 -7.74 -3.95
N VAL A 142 -12.41 -8.45 -4.72
CA VAL A 142 -11.02 -8.06 -4.97
C VAL A 142 -10.99 -6.78 -5.81
N VAL A 143 -10.35 -5.74 -5.28
CA VAL A 143 -10.14 -4.46 -5.98
C VAL A 143 -8.77 -4.42 -6.65
N ALA A 144 -7.78 -5.08 -6.04
CA ALA A 144 -6.42 -5.16 -6.57
C ALA A 144 -5.66 -6.35 -5.99
N LYS A 145 -4.58 -6.73 -6.64
CA LYS A 145 -3.67 -7.81 -6.26
C LYS A 145 -2.24 -7.36 -6.48
N ILE A 146 -1.36 -7.66 -5.53
CA ILE A 146 0.07 -7.49 -5.71
C ILE A 146 0.77 -8.84 -5.65
N LYS A 147 1.75 -9.04 -6.54
CA LYS A 147 2.55 -10.24 -6.63
C LYS A 147 4.03 -9.90 -6.75
N THR A 148 4.87 -10.55 -5.96
CA THR A 148 6.33 -10.44 -6.10
C THR A 148 6.79 -11.13 -7.38
N ILE A 149 7.68 -10.48 -8.12
CA ILE A 149 8.32 -11.03 -9.32
C ILE A 149 9.74 -11.47 -8.95
N ASN A 150 9.91 -12.78 -8.74
CA ASN A 150 11.21 -13.37 -8.48
C ASN A 150 11.99 -13.53 -9.79
N LYS A 151 12.81 -12.52 -10.13
CA LYS A 151 13.83 -12.62 -11.18
C LYS A 151 15.20 -12.69 -10.52
N LEU A 152 15.97 -13.75 -10.82
CA LEU A 152 17.33 -13.94 -10.30
C LEU A 152 18.23 -12.73 -10.61
N GLU A 153 18.06 -12.13 -11.78
CA GLU A 153 18.79 -10.92 -12.18
C GLU A 153 18.46 -9.69 -11.31
N ASN A 154 17.21 -9.53 -10.88
CA ASN A 154 16.80 -8.44 -9.99
C ASN A 154 17.42 -8.64 -8.60
N PHE A 155 17.39 -9.87 -8.09
CA PHE A 155 18.01 -10.23 -6.81
C PHE A 155 19.52 -9.92 -6.81
N LEU A 156 20.25 -10.33 -7.87
CA LEU A 156 21.68 -10.01 -8.02
C LEU A 156 21.97 -8.51 -8.11
N LYS A 157 21.02 -7.72 -8.61
CA LYS A 157 21.12 -6.25 -8.72
C LYS A 157 20.60 -5.51 -7.48
N GLY A 158 20.24 -6.21 -6.40
CA GLY A 158 19.65 -5.62 -5.21
C GLY A 158 18.28 -4.95 -5.45
N LYS A 159 17.60 -5.31 -6.54
CA LYS A 159 16.29 -4.78 -6.91
C LYS A 159 15.19 -5.75 -6.53
N GLN A 160 14.10 -5.24 -5.98
CA GLN A 160 12.87 -6.00 -5.80
C GLN A 160 11.81 -5.45 -6.75
N THR A 161 11.20 -6.32 -7.55
CA THR A 161 10.11 -5.93 -8.44
C THR A 161 8.82 -6.62 -8.00
N ARG A 162 7.75 -5.84 -7.89
CA ARG A 162 6.40 -6.33 -7.63
C ARG A 162 5.47 -5.85 -8.73
N ARG A 163 4.44 -6.64 -9.03
CA ARG A 163 3.39 -6.30 -9.99
C ARG A 163 2.10 -6.06 -9.24
N LEU A 164 1.51 -4.89 -9.43
CA LEU A 164 0.23 -4.48 -8.86
C LEU A 164 -0.83 -4.46 -9.98
N GLU A 165 -1.84 -5.30 -9.85
CA GLU A 165 -2.97 -5.45 -10.78
C GLU A 165 -4.21 -4.84 -10.13
N ILE A 166 -4.83 -3.85 -10.76
CA ILE A 166 -6.00 -3.13 -10.26
C ILE A 166 -7.18 -3.48 -11.15
N PHE A 167 -8.22 -4.09 -10.56
CA PHE A 167 -9.33 -4.70 -11.30
C PHE A 167 -10.56 -3.80 -11.39
N GLN A 168 -10.63 -2.75 -10.60
CA GLN A 168 -11.77 -1.84 -10.55
C GLN A 168 -11.33 -0.40 -10.81
N LYS A 169 -12.27 0.44 -11.26
CA LYS A 169 -12.03 1.88 -11.42
C LYS A 169 -11.99 2.55 -10.05
N VAL A 170 -10.81 2.51 -9.44
CA VAL A 170 -10.50 3.11 -8.14
C VAL A 170 -9.38 4.13 -8.30
N ASP A 171 -9.26 5.04 -7.34
CA ASP A 171 -8.16 6.01 -7.33
C ASP A 171 -6.80 5.29 -7.24
N LEU A 172 -5.92 5.56 -8.20
CA LEU A 172 -4.60 4.90 -8.27
C LEU A 172 -3.73 5.25 -7.07
N SER A 173 -3.75 6.51 -6.61
CA SER A 173 -2.96 6.94 -5.46
C SER A 173 -3.42 6.24 -4.18
N PHE A 174 -4.72 6.00 -4.03
CA PHE A 174 -5.26 5.21 -2.93
C PHE A 174 -4.72 3.77 -2.94
N ILE A 175 -4.83 3.04 -4.05
CA ILE A 175 -4.34 1.65 -4.12
C ILE A 175 -2.82 1.57 -3.94
N VAL A 176 -2.09 2.51 -4.53
CA VAL A 176 -0.63 2.61 -4.34
C VAL A 176 -0.29 2.87 -2.87
N SER A 177 -1.03 3.74 -2.17
CA SER A 177 -0.80 3.96 -0.74
C SER A 177 -1.13 2.75 0.14
N LEU A 178 -2.12 1.91 -0.22
CA LEU A 178 -2.32 0.60 0.44
C LEU A 178 -1.10 -0.31 0.29
N TYR A 179 -0.52 -0.33 -0.91
CA TYR A 179 0.72 -1.05 -1.15
C TYR A 179 1.88 -0.52 -0.28
N VAL A 180 2.07 0.80 -0.21
CA VAL A 180 3.16 1.39 0.60
C VAL A 180 3.01 1.01 2.08
N VAL A 181 1.78 0.98 2.60
CA VAL A 181 1.51 0.52 3.96
C VAL A 181 1.89 -0.96 4.13
N LEU A 182 1.54 -1.81 3.17
CA LEU A 182 1.93 -3.23 3.19
C LEU A 182 3.46 -3.39 3.19
N ASP A 183 4.17 -2.61 2.36
CA ASP A 183 5.64 -2.65 2.29
C ASP A 183 6.27 -2.22 3.62
N MET A 184 5.78 -1.13 4.22
CA MET A 184 6.22 -0.70 5.56
C MET A 184 5.96 -1.77 6.63
N PHE A 185 4.80 -2.42 6.58
CA PHE A 185 4.45 -3.51 7.51
C PHE A 185 5.40 -4.72 7.37
N GLU A 186 5.72 -5.11 6.13
CA GLU A 186 6.68 -6.18 5.88
C GLU A 186 8.11 -5.82 6.35
N GLU A 187 8.53 -4.56 6.19
CA GLU A 187 9.83 -4.07 6.71
C GLU A 187 9.91 -4.19 8.24
N THR A 188 8.86 -3.75 8.95
CA THR A 188 8.82 -3.80 10.43
C THR A 188 8.83 -5.25 10.94
N LYS A 189 8.10 -6.17 10.28
CA LYS A 189 8.10 -7.60 10.66
C LYS A 189 9.38 -8.34 10.28
N GLY A 190 10.02 -7.99 9.16
CA GLY A 190 11.30 -8.56 8.75
C GLY A 190 12.45 -8.23 9.69
N GLN A 191 12.45 -7.05 10.31
CA GLN A 191 13.49 -6.65 11.29
C GLN A 191 13.41 -7.43 12.60
N SER A 192 12.20 -7.85 13.03
CA SER A 192 12.03 -8.62 14.26
C SER A 192 12.58 -10.06 14.21
N SER A 193 12.91 -10.62 13.03
CA SER A 193 13.50 -11.97 12.93
C SER A 193 15.03 -11.98 12.83
N ALA A 194 15.69 -10.83 12.75
CA ALA A 194 17.15 -10.72 12.53
C ALA A 194 17.93 -10.26 13.78
N GLY A 195 17.27 -10.09 14.92
CA GLY A 195 17.86 -9.56 16.16
C GLY A 195 17.97 -10.57 17.31
N GLY A 196 17.95 -11.87 17.01
CA GLY A 196 18.08 -12.93 18.02
C GLY A 196 19.26 -13.83 17.71
N ASP A 197 20.47 -13.37 18.04
CA ASP A 197 21.66 -14.18 18.28
C ASP A 197 22.18 -13.87 19.70
#